data_AF-A0A7V9GW15-F1
#
_entry.id   AF-A0A7V9GW15-F1
#
_cell.length_a   1.000
_cell.length_b   1.000
_cell.length_c   1.000
_cell.angle_alpha   90.00
_cell.angle_beta   90.00
_cell.angle_gamma   90.00
#
_symmetry.space_group_name_H-M   'P 1'
#
loop_
_entity.id
_entity.type
_entity.pdbx_description
1 polymer ?
#
loop_
_entity_poly.entity_id
_entity_poly.type
_entity_poly.pdbx_seq_one_letter_code
_entity_poly.pdbx_strand_id
1 'polypeptide(L)'
;MGADLHVLASLDGNLSVGGHDGAAISRDGGQSWVALESLRGADPMGWAGTPGGLLVGGHPGLYRSTADSTTFTKVSTEGAVSDVHAAGAAGDAAYLASPQTGLMASDDGGRTWQPRNTQVGQGFMGTILVDPATRSG
;
A
#
# COMPACT_ATOMS: atom_id res chain seq x y z
N MET A 1 -10.82 13.86 -5.33
CA MET A 1 -9.50 13.49 -5.87
C MET A 1 -8.83 14.77 -6.30
N GLY A 2 -7.60 14.99 -5.86
CA GLY A 2 -6.80 16.12 -6.32
C GLY A 2 -6.50 16.03 -7.80
N ALA A 3 -5.81 17.03 -8.35
CA ALA A 3 -5.47 17.11 -9.76
C ALA A 3 -4.45 16.04 -10.23
N ASP A 4 -3.90 15.24 -9.31
CA ASP A 4 -2.86 14.24 -9.58
C ASP A 4 -3.29 12.84 -9.10
N LEU A 5 -2.94 11.82 -9.90
CA LEU A 5 -3.24 10.41 -9.69
C LEU A 5 -1.93 9.62 -9.68
N HIS A 6 -1.66 8.91 -8.59
CA HIS A 6 -0.41 8.15 -8.41
C HIS A 6 -0.60 6.66 -8.65
N VAL A 7 -1.77 6.12 -8.31
CA VAL A 7 -2.02 4.69 -8.32
C VAL A 7 -3.44 4.35 -8.72
N LEU A 8 -3.58 3.27 -9.50
CA LEU A 8 -4.83 2.54 -9.74
C LEU A 8 -4.56 1.07 -9.44
N ALA A 9 -5.37 0.46 -8.57
CA ALA A 9 -5.23 -0.93 -8.16
C ALA A 9 -6.57 -1.67 -8.32
N SER A 10 -6.50 -2.95 -8.66
CA SER A 10 -7.64 -3.87 -8.64
C SER A 10 -7.39 -4.94 -7.57
N LEU A 11 -8.07 -4.84 -6.44
CA LEU A 11 -7.89 -5.71 -5.27
C LEU A 11 -9.26 -6.06 -4.67
N ASP A 12 -9.44 -7.31 -4.27
CA ASP A 12 -10.69 -7.82 -3.68
C ASP A 12 -11.96 -7.51 -4.49
N GLY A 13 -11.85 -7.53 -5.82
CA GLY A 13 -12.96 -7.24 -6.73
C GLY A 13 -13.35 -5.76 -6.85
N ASN A 14 -12.59 -4.86 -6.20
CA ASN A 14 -12.81 -3.42 -6.25
C ASN A 14 -11.67 -2.72 -7.01
N LEU A 15 -11.97 -1.56 -7.58
CA LEU A 15 -10.95 -0.66 -8.10
C LEU A 15 -10.65 0.42 -7.05
N SER A 16 -9.39 0.73 -6.83
CA SER A 16 -8.94 1.80 -5.93
C SER A 16 -8.05 2.78 -6.67
N VAL A 17 -8.26 4.07 -6.47
CA VAL A 17 -7.39 5.14 -6.95
C VAL A 17 -6.80 5.91 -5.79
N GLY A 18 -5.58 6.42 -5.96
CA GLY A 18 -4.89 7.24 -4.97
C GLY A 18 -4.10 8.38 -5.60
N GLY A 19 -3.99 9.47 -4.87
CA GLY A 19 -3.12 10.61 -5.17
C GLY A 19 -3.07 11.57 -4.00
N HIS A 20 -2.58 12.78 -4.23
CA HIS A 20 -2.21 13.72 -3.15
C HIS A 20 -3.28 13.94 -2.06
N ASP A 21 -4.55 14.10 -2.47
CA ASP A 21 -5.64 14.39 -1.53
C ASP A 21 -6.19 13.15 -0.80
N GLY A 22 -5.80 11.95 -1.21
CA GLY A 22 -6.28 10.68 -0.65
C GLY A 22 -6.68 9.65 -1.70
N ALA A 23 -7.59 8.76 -1.33
CA ALA A 23 -8.02 7.63 -2.17
C ALA A 23 -9.54 7.48 -2.27
N ALA A 24 -9.99 6.76 -3.30
CA ALA A 24 -11.38 6.38 -3.51
C ALA A 24 -11.45 4.97 -4.05
N ILE A 25 -12.59 4.34 -3.80
CA ILE A 25 -12.89 2.99 -4.21
C ILE A 25 -14.12 2.99 -5.13
N SER A 26 -14.09 2.13 -6.14
CA SER A 26 -15.21 1.79 -6.98
C SER A 26 -15.53 0.31 -6.84
N ARG A 27 -16.83 0.01 -6.75
CA ARG A 27 -17.38 -1.35 -6.64
C ARG A 27 -18.19 -1.77 -7.87
N ASP A 28 -18.28 -0.90 -8.86
CA ASP A 28 -19.12 -1.03 -10.05
C ASP A 28 -18.30 -0.92 -11.33
N GLY A 29 -17.03 -1.35 -11.28
CA GLY A 29 -16.14 -1.33 -12.44
C GLY A 29 -15.73 0.06 -12.89
N GLY A 30 -15.67 1.03 -11.97
CA GLY A 30 -15.23 2.40 -12.22
C GLY A 30 -16.34 3.36 -12.62
N GLN A 31 -17.62 2.95 -12.57
CA GLN A 31 -18.76 3.81 -12.92
C GLN A 31 -19.00 4.88 -11.85
N SER A 32 -18.85 4.53 -10.57
CA SER A 32 -18.89 5.47 -9.45
C SER A 32 -17.75 5.23 -8.47
N TRP A 33 -17.37 6.31 -7.78
CA TRP A 33 -16.23 6.33 -6.86
C TRP A 33 -16.63 6.95 -5.53
N VAL A 34 -16.29 6.28 -4.43
CA VAL A 34 -16.54 6.74 -3.06
C VAL A 34 -15.20 7.05 -2.41
N ALA A 35 -15.06 8.26 -1.86
CA ALA A 35 -13.84 8.67 -1.15
C ALA A 35 -13.64 7.81 0.11
N LEU A 36 -12.39 7.40 0.33
CA LEU A 36 -11.95 6.71 1.53
C LEU A 36 -11.47 7.76 2.53
N GLU A 37 -12.40 8.26 3.35
CA GLU A 37 -12.15 9.39 4.25
C GLU A 37 -10.99 9.17 5.22
N SER A 38 -10.73 7.93 5.64
CA SER A 38 -9.59 7.59 6.50
C SER A 38 -8.22 7.75 5.83
N LEU A 39 -8.18 7.90 4.50
CA LEU A 39 -6.97 8.13 3.70
C LEU A 39 -6.88 9.58 3.19
N ARG A 40 -7.72 10.49 3.69
CA ARG A 40 -7.66 11.91 3.32
C ARG A 40 -6.27 12.48 3.67
N GLY A 41 -5.60 13.05 2.66
CA GLY A 41 -4.25 13.59 2.79
C GLY A 41 -3.16 12.56 3.08
N ALA A 42 -3.43 11.26 2.82
CA ALA A 42 -2.46 10.18 3.02
C ALA A 42 -1.57 9.92 1.79
N ASP A 43 -1.72 10.74 0.74
CA ASP A 43 -0.99 10.68 -0.53
C ASP A 43 -0.71 9.25 -1.03
N PRO A 44 -1.75 8.43 -1.33
CA PRO A 44 -1.56 7.00 -1.58
C PRO A 44 -0.85 6.73 -2.90
N MET A 45 0.32 6.08 -2.83
CA MET A 45 1.20 5.77 -3.96
C MET A 45 1.30 4.26 -4.24
N GLY A 46 0.96 3.39 -3.29
CA GLY A 46 1.07 1.94 -3.45
C GLY A 46 -0.01 1.18 -2.70
N TRP A 47 -0.47 0.06 -3.27
CA TRP A 47 -1.50 -0.80 -2.70
C TRP A 47 -1.04 -2.25 -2.71
N ALA A 48 -1.30 -2.98 -1.63
CA ALA A 48 -1.02 -4.41 -1.54
C ALA A 48 -2.12 -5.15 -0.79
N GLY A 49 -2.60 -6.27 -1.34
CA GLY A 49 -3.54 -7.15 -0.66
C GLY A 49 -2.80 -8.28 0.07
N THR A 50 -3.06 -8.43 1.37
CA THR A 50 -2.51 -9.53 2.18
C THR A 50 -3.64 -10.33 2.85
N PRO A 51 -3.37 -11.54 3.37
CA PRO A 51 -4.35 -12.31 4.13
C PRO A 51 -4.91 -11.57 5.35
N GLY A 52 -4.21 -10.54 5.85
CA GLY A 52 -4.64 -9.71 6.97
C GLY A 52 -5.39 -8.44 6.57
N GLY A 53 -5.66 -8.22 5.28
CA GLY A 53 -6.30 -7.01 4.76
C GLY A 53 -5.43 -6.23 3.78
N LEU A 54 -5.87 -5.03 3.43
CA LEU A 54 -5.19 -4.15 2.48
C LEU A 54 -4.13 -3.30 3.18
N LEU A 55 -3.01 -3.10 2.51
CA LEU A 55 -1.98 -2.14 2.86
C LEU A 55 -1.95 -1.02 1.83
N VAL A 56 -1.81 0.21 2.32
CA VAL A 56 -1.71 1.41 1.50
C VAL A 56 -0.47 2.19 1.91
N GLY A 57 0.48 2.31 1.00
CA GLY A 57 1.65 3.14 1.15
C GLY A 57 1.41 4.54 0.60
N GLY A 58 1.89 5.55 1.31
CA GLY A 58 1.85 6.94 0.88
C GLY A 58 2.57 7.86 1.86
N HIS A 59 2.16 9.12 1.92
CA HIS A 59 2.67 10.11 2.86
C HIS A 59 1.53 10.60 3.79
N PRO A 60 1.63 10.46 5.12
CA PRO A 60 2.86 10.23 5.89
C PRO A 60 3.11 8.77 6.32
N GLY A 61 2.91 7.78 5.45
CA GLY A 61 3.39 6.42 5.72
C GLY A 61 2.48 5.28 5.26
N LEU A 62 2.63 4.14 5.96
CA LEU A 62 1.85 2.93 5.71
C LEU A 62 0.53 2.92 6.50
N TYR A 63 -0.53 2.49 5.85
CA TYR A 63 -1.85 2.30 6.41
C TYR A 63 -2.32 0.85 6.19
N ARG A 64 -3.09 0.30 7.13
CA ARG A 64 -3.73 -1.01 7.02
C ARG A 64 -5.24 -0.88 7.12
N SER A 65 -5.98 -1.64 6.32
CA SER A 65 -7.43 -1.68 6.40
C SER A 65 -7.92 -2.31 7.71
N THR A 66 -9.08 -1.88 8.18
CA THR A 66 -9.87 -2.61 9.17
C THR A 66 -10.57 -3.80 8.51
N ALA A 67 -11.37 -4.55 9.28
CA ALA A 67 -12.14 -5.69 8.79
C ALA A 67 -13.17 -5.33 7.70
N ASP A 68 -13.52 -4.05 7.53
CA ASP A 68 -14.49 -3.59 6.52
C ASP A 68 -13.84 -3.29 5.15
N SER A 69 -12.50 -3.39 5.04
CA SER A 69 -11.71 -3.10 3.83
C SER A 69 -11.91 -1.69 3.23
N THR A 70 -12.48 -0.75 3.99
CA THR A 70 -12.77 0.63 3.58
C THR A 70 -12.29 1.69 4.55
N THR A 71 -12.06 1.32 5.80
CA THR A 71 -11.45 2.16 6.81
C THR A 71 -10.00 1.74 6.96
N PHE A 72 -9.10 2.70 7.10
CA PHE A 72 -7.66 2.47 7.20
C PHE A 72 -7.06 3.14 8.42
N THR A 73 -6.20 2.41 9.13
CA THR A 73 -5.48 2.89 10.29
C THR A 73 -3.99 2.96 9.96
N LYS A 74 -3.35 4.07 10.33
CA LYS A 74 -1.90 4.23 10.15
C LYS A 74 -1.14 3.19 10.97
N VAL A 75 -0.17 2.53 10.35
CA VAL A 75 0.76 1.62 11.03
C VAL A 75 1.77 2.48 11.81
N SER A 76 1.68 2.47 13.14
CA SER A 76 2.44 3.36 14.03
C SER A 76 3.51 2.65 14.87
N THR A 77 3.50 1.31 14.87
CA THR A 77 4.48 0.44 15.55
C THR A 77 4.87 -0.68 14.60
N GLU A 78 6.07 -1.27 14.76
CA GLU A 78 6.57 -2.41 13.96
C GLU A 78 6.29 -2.28 12.45
N GLY A 79 7.17 -1.59 11.73
CA GLY A 79 6.94 -1.27 10.31
C GLY A 79 6.42 0.15 10.04
N ALA A 80 6.49 1.03 11.05
CA ALA A 80 6.27 2.45 10.85
C ALA A 80 7.32 3.01 9.87
N VAL A 81 6.88 3.33 8.67
CA VAL A 81 7.64 4.05 7.65
C VAL A 81 6.91 5.36 7.38
N SER A 82 7.62 6.48 7.34
CA SER A 82 7.02 7.81 7.18
C SER A 82 6.64 8.15 5.74
N ASP A 83 7.15 7.38 4.77
CA ASP A 83 6.98 7.62 3.34
C ASP A 83 7.14 6.31 2.57
N VAL A 84 6.09 5.89 1.87
CA VAL A 84 6.06 4.61 1.15
C VAL A 84 5.64 4.85 -0.29
N HIS A 85 6.58 4.70 -1.20
CA HIS A 85 6.40 5.04 -2.61
C HIS A 85 6.02 3.84 -3.49
N ALA A 86 6.12 2.61 -2.97
CA ALA A 86 5.48 1.44 -3.56
C ALA A 86 5.19 0.38 -2.51
N ALA A 87 4.15 -0.40 -2.79
CA ALA A 87 3.79 -1.60 -2.06
C ALA A 87 3.36 -2.69 -3.04
N GLY A 88 3.57 -3.95 -2.66
CA GLY A 88 3.08 -5.13 -3.38
C GLY A 88 3.10 -6.36 -2.50
N ALA A 89 2.21 -7.32 -2.73
CA ALA A 89 2.12 -8.54 -1.92
C ALA A 89 1.55 -9.72 -2.72
N ALA A 90 1.90 -10.93 -2.27
CA ALA A 90 1.26 -12.18 -2.68
C ALA A 90 1.33 -13.20 -1.54
N GLY A 91 0.16 -13.64 -1.05
CA GLY A 91 0.09 -14.46 0.16
C GLY A 91 0.64 -13.69 1.37
N ASP A 92 1.44 -14.37 2.21
CA ASP A 92 2.07 -13.73 3.37
C ASP A 92 3.29 -12.86 3.01
N ALA A 93 3.81 -12.96 1.79
CA ALA A 93 4.90 -12.11 1.34
C ALA A 93 4.39 -10.72 0.97
N ALA A 94 4.96 -9.67 1.57
CA ALA A 94 4.70 -8.28 1.23
C ALA A 94 6.00 -7.48 1.17
N TYR A 95 6.03 -6.45 0.33
CA TYR A 95 7.20 -5.59 0.13
C TYR A 95 6.79 -4.13 0.12
N LEU A 96 7.66 -3.27 0.67
CA LEU A 96 7.53 -1.81 0.63
C LEU A 96 8.83 -1.21 0.16
N ALA A 97 8.74 -0.16 -0.64
CA ALA A 97 9.88 0.67 -0.99
C ALA A 97 9.69 2.09 -0.47
N SER A 98 10.75 2.61 0.13
CA SER A 98 10.76 3.91 0.81
C SER A 98 12.12 4.59 0.58
N PRO A 99 12.14 5.90 0.28
CA PRO A 99 13.40 6.65 0.21
C PRO A 99 14.21 6.59 1.52
N GLN A 100 13.56 6.45 2.67
CA GLN A 100 14.20 6.49 3.99
C GLN A 100 14.68 5.11 4.48
N THR A 101 14.03 4.03 4.06
CA THR A 101 14.37 2.67 4.54
C THR A 101 14.85 1.71 3.45
N GLY A 102 14.78 2.10 2.18
CA GLY A 102 15.11 1.25 1.05
C GLY A 102 13.98 0.25 0.77
N LEU A 103 14.34 -1.02 0.53
CA LEU A 103 13.38 -2.10 0.31
C LEU A 103 13.19 -2.87 1.62
N MET A 104 11.94 -2.93 2.10
CA MET A 104 11.51 -3.72 3.23
C MET A 104 10.69 -4.91 2.74
N ALA A 105 10.75 -6.03 3.46
CA ALA A 105 9.89 -7.19 3.23
C ALA A 105 9.26 -7.69 4.51
N SER A 106 8.12 -8.34 4.36
CA SER A 106 7.38 -9.04 5.39
C SER A 106 7.06 -10.44 4.88
N ASP A 107 7.20 -11.41 5.76
CA ASP A 107 6.85 -12.82 5.51
C ASP A 107 5.62 -13.25 6.34
N ASP A 108 4.91 -12.29 6.95
CA ASP A 108 3.77 -12.51 7.84
C ASP A 108 2.56 -11.64 7.48
N GLY A 109 2.39 -11.36 6.19
CA GLY A 109 1.25 -10.61 5.65
C GLY A 109 1.31 -9.13 5.97
N GLY A 110 2.50 -8.57 6.21
CA GLY A 110 2.73 -7.16 6.52
C GLY A 110 2.47 -6.80 7.97
N ARG A 111 2.71 -7.72 8.92
CA ARG A 111 2.62 -7.44 10.36
C ARG A 111 3.98 -7.01 10.89
N THR A 112 5.06 -7.67 10.48
CA THR A 112 6.44 -7.30 10.78
C THR A 112 7.24 -7.09 9.51
N TRP A 113 8.29 -6.26 9.59
CA TRP A 113 9.07 -5.83 8.43
C TRP A 113 10.57 -5.93 8.68
N GLN A 114 11.29 -6.46 7.70
CA GLN A 114 12.75 -6.58 7.72
C GLN A 114 13.36 -5.90 6.49
N PRO A 115 14.47 -5.17 6.64
CA PRO A 115 15.18 -4.62 5.49
C PRO A 115 15.71 -5.73 4.58
N ARG A 116 15.45 -5.64 3.27
CA ARG A 116 16.07 -6.46 2.22
C ARG A 116 17.14 -5.70 1.45
N ASN A 117 17.02 -4.38 1.37
CA ASN A 117 18.04 -3.48 0.85
C ASN A 117 18.03 -2.19 1.68
N THR A 118 19.21 -1.72 2.09
CA THR A 118 19.41 -0.50 2.88
C THR A 118 19.95 0.68 2.06
N GLN A 119 19.94 0.59 0.73
CA GLN A 119 20.22 1.73 -0.14
C GLN A 119 19.09 2.75 -0.05
N VAL A 120 19.38 3.88 0.59
CA VAL A 120 18.45 4.97 0.90
C VAL A 120 18.79 6.24 0.11
N GLY A 121 17.89 7.23 0.16
CA GLY A 121 18.06 8.54 -0.49
C GLY A 121 17.83 8.51 -2.01
N GLN A 122 17.40 7.37 -2.55
CA GLN A 122 17.01 7.27 -3.96
C GLN A 122 15.57 7.74 -4.13
N GLY A 123 15.33 8.62 -5.09
CA GLY A 123 13.99 9.00 -5.53
C GLY A 123 13.35 7.84 -6.30
N PHE A 124 12.79 6.88 -5.59
CA PHE A 124 12.07 5.76 -6.19
C PHE A 124 10.57 6.04 -6.13
N MET A 125 9.86 5.91 -7.25
CA MET A 125 8.40 5.86 -7.32
C MET A 125 8.04 4.78 -8.33
N GLY A 126 7.13 3.87 -7.99
CA GLY A 126 6.82 2.76 -8.89
C GLY A 126 5.85 1.74 -8.32
N THR A 127 5.87 0.55 -8.90
CA THR A 127 5.01 -0.57 -8.52
C THR A 127 5.86 -1.78 -8.18
N ILE A 128 5.47 -2.53 -7.14
CA ILE A 128 6.06 -3.82 -6.83
C ILE A 128 5.07 -4.91 -7.25
N LEU A 129 5.50 -5.82 -8.12
CA LEU A 129 4.76 -7.01 -8.50
C LEU A 129 5.39 -8.22 -7.84
N VAL A 130 4.58 -9.02 -7.16
CA VAL A 130 5.01 -10.23 -6.46
C VAL A 130 4.36 -11.44 -7.15
N ASP A 131 5.17 -12.44 -7.49
CA ASP A 131 4.67 -13.68 -8.09
C ASP A 131 3.95 -14.53 -7.02
N PRO A 132 2.65 -14.86 -7.17
CA PRO A 132 1.94 -15.72 -6.23
C PRO A 132 2.39 -17.19 -6.27
N ALA A 133 3.16 -17.61 -7.28
CA ALA A 133 3.59 -18.99 -7.45
C ALA A 133 4.83 -19.37 -6.61
N THR A 134 5.59 -18.39 -6.10
CA THR A 134 6.73 -18.68 -5.23
C THR A 134 6.28 -18.95 -3.80
N ARG A 135 5.86 -20.20 -3.53
CA ARG A 135 5.94 -20.75 -2.18
C ARG A 135 7.42 -20.97 -1.88
N SER A 136 7.98 -20.26 -0.92
CA SER A 136 9.25 -20.66 -0.31
C SER A 136 9.03 -22.06 0.28
N GLY A 137 9.63 -23.07 -0.36
CA GLY A 137 9.84 -24.39 0.23
C GLY A 137 10.99 -24.35 1.24
#